data_AF-A0A9D7BP33-F1
#
_entry.id   AF-A0A9D7BP33-F1
#
_cell.length_a   1.000
_cell.length_b   1.000
_cell.length_c   1.000
_cell.angle_alpha   90.00
_cell.angle_beta   90.00
_cell.angle_gamma   90.00
#
_symmetry.space_group_name_H-M   'P 1'
#
loop_
_entity.id
_entity.type
_entity.pdbx_description
1 polymer ?
#
loop_
_entity_poly.entity_id
_entity_poly.type
_entity_poly.pdbx_seq_one_letter_code
_entity_poly.pdbx_strand_id
1 'polypeptide(L)' 'MISWVFMTMEQIGESSENPFDNGTSDTPMSTICRNIEIDILELLDETDLPPKIEPYNFNLL' A
#
# COMPACT_ATOMS: atom_id res chain seq x y z
N MET A 1 28.82 13.41 -10.28
CA MET A 1 28.19 13.33 -8.94
C MET A 1 26.92 14.18 -8.85
N ILE A 2 26.98 15.47 -9.21
CA ILE A 2 25.79 16.37 -9.22
C ILE A 2 24.67 15.89 -10.14
N SER A 3 24.98 15.35 -11.32
CA SER A 3 23.97 14.81 -12.25
C SER A 3 23.14 13.66 -11.67
N TRP A 4 23.73 12.81 -10.81
CA TRP A 4 22.99 11.72 -10.18
C TRP A 4 21.99 12.22 -9.13
N VAL A 5 22.35 13.28 -8.40
CA VAL A 5 21.45 13.91 -7.42
C VAL A 5 20.20 14.49 -8.10
N PHE A 6 20.38 15.15 -9.26
CA PHE A 6 19.26 15.69 -10.02
C PHE A 6 18.35 14.59 -10.57
N MET A 7 18.91 13.50 -11.11
CA MET A 7 18.11 12.37 -11.60
C MET A 7 17.32 11.67 -10.49
N THR A 8 17.92 11.47 -9.31
CA THR A 8 17.21 10.86 -8.16
C THR A 8 16.08 11.77 -7.66
N MET A 9 16.28 13.09 -7.67
CA MET A 9 15.25 14.05 -7.25
C MET A 9 14.03 14.04 -8.18
N GLU A 10 14.25 13.90 -9.49
CA GLU A 10 13.19 13.76 -10.49
C GLU A 10 12.40 12.46 -10.29
N GLN A 11 13.10 11.34 -10.09
CA GLN A 11 12.48 10.03 -9.88
C GLN A 11 11.62 9.94 -8.61
N ILE A 12 12.06 10.59 -7.52
CA ILE A 12 11.28 10.69 -6.27
C ILE A 12 10.05 11.60 -6.50
N GLY A 13 10.19 12.67 -7.28
CA GLY A 13 9.09 13.54 -7.68
C GLY A 13 8.00 12.79 -8.43
N GLU A 14 8.38 12.04 -9.47
CA GLU A 14 7.46 11.21 -10.27
C GLU A 14 6.76 10.14 -9.40
N SER A 15 7.50 9.45 -8.54
CA SER A 15 6.92 8.44 -7.64
C SER A 15 6.01 9.04 -6.55
N SER A 16 6.21 10.31 -6.19
CA SER A 16 5.36 11.01 -5.21
C SER A 16 4.13 11.66 -5.83
N GLU A 17 4.06 11.77 -7.15
CA GLU A 17 2.94 12.40 -7.85
C GLU A 17 1.70 11.50 -7.86
N ASN A 18 1.88 10.18 -7.91
CA ASN A 18 0.78 9.21 -7.95
C ASN A 18 0.94 8.07 -6.93
N PRO A 19 0.74 8.34 -5.62
CA PRO A 19 0.93 7.35 -4.55
C PRO A 19 -0.15 6.25 -4.49
N PHE A 20 -1.03 6.19 -5.49
CA PHE A 20 -2.20 5.31 -5.56
C PHE A 20 -2.32 4.56 -6.91
N ASP A 21 -1.28 4.57 -7.75
CA ASP A 21 -1.32 3.97 -9.10
C ASP A 21 -1.03 2.46 -9.12
N ASN A 22 -1.20 1.81 -7.96
CA ASN A 22 -1.10 0.36 -7.80
C ASN A 22 0.30 -0.20 -8.14
N GLY A 23 1.34 0.65 -8.06
CA GLY A 23 2.75 0.28 -8.20
C GLY A 23 3.31 -0.40 -6.96
N THR A 24 4.44 -1.10 -7.11
CA THR A 24 5.09 -1.89 -6.05
C THR A 24 5.58 -1.11 -4.82
N SER A 25 5.53 0.22 -4.87
CA SER A 25 5.90 1.13 -3.77
C SER A 25 4.74 2.01 -3.33
N ASP A 26 3.57 1.86 -3.95
CA ASP A 26 2.42 2.70 -3.70
C ASP A 26 1.66 2.24 -2.47
N THR A 27 0.76 3.09 -1.98
CA THR A 27 -0.04 2.76 -0.80
C THR A 27 -0.87 1.49 -1.05
N PRO A 28 -0.85 0.52 -0.11
CA PRO A 28 -1.55 -0.75 -0.28
C PRO A 28 -3.05 -0.59 -0.04
N MET A 29 -3.74 -0.03 -1.03
CA MET A 29 -5.18 0.26 -0.94
C MET A 29 -5.99 -1.01 -0.69
N SER A 30 -5.62 -2.13 -1.32
CA SER A 30 -6.28 -3.43 -1.11
C SER A 30 -6.16 -3.93 0.32
N THR A 31 -4.99 -3.76 0.96
CA THR A 31 -4.76 -4.13 2.36
C THR A 31 -5.54 -3.24 3.31
N ILE A 32 -5.58 -1.93 3.05
CA ILE A 32 -6.38 -0.98 3.83
C ILE A 32 -7.87 -1.33 3.75
N CYS A 33 -8.40 -1.57 2.55
CA CYS A 33 -9.78 -1.98 2.37
C CYS A 33 -10.10 -3.31 3.07
N ARG A 34 -9.21 -4.30 2.96
CA ARG A 34 -9.40 -5.61 3.63
C ARG A 34 -9.39 -5.48 5.16
N ASN A 35 -8.54 -4.63 5.72
CA ASN A 35 -8.53 -4.38 7.16
C ASN A 35 -9.82 -3.70 7.62
N ILE A 36 -10.30 -2.69 6.88
CA ILE A 36 -11.59 -2.02 7.20
C ILE A 36 -12.75 -3.01 7.10
N GLU A 37 -12.75 -3.90 6.11
CA GLU A 37 -13.76 -4.97 5.96
C GLU A 37 -13.77 -5.90 7.19
N ILE A 38 -12.59 -6.33 7.64
CA ILE A 38 -12.44 -7.16 8.84
C ILE A 38 -12.94 -6.40 10.08
N ASP A 39 -12.53 -5.15 10.28
CA ASP A 39 -12.93 -4.34 11.44
C ASP A 39 -14.46 -4.15 11.50
N ILE A 40 -15.12 -3.99 10.34
CA ILE A 40 -16.58 -3.87 10.25
C ILE A 40 -17.26 -5.21 10.57
N LEU A 41 -16.73 -6.33 10.09
CA LEU A 41 -17.28 -7.66 10.38
C LEU A 41 -17.10 -8.05 11.86
N GLU A 42 -15.95 -7.73 12.44
CA GLU A 42 -15.70 -7.92 13.88
C GLU A 42 -16.66 -7.08 14.73
N LEU A 43 -16.97 -5.84 14.32
CA LEU A 43 -17.96 -5.00 15.01
C LEU A 43 -19.38 -5.59 14.95
N LEU A 44 -19.68 -6.38 13.93
CA LEU A 44 -20.98 -7.03 13.71
C LEU A 44 -21.10 -8.42 14.36
N ASP A 45 -20.08 -8.88 15.10
CA ASP A 45 -19.98 -10.24 15.68
C ASP A 45 -20.12 -11.36 14.59
N GLU A 46 -19.73 -11.06 13.36
CA GLU A 46 -19.72 -12.02 12.24
C GLU A 46 -18.53 -12.98 12.39
N THR A 47 -18.76 -14.28 12.16
CA THR A 47 -17.73 -15.33 12.32
C THR A 47 -17.01 -15.68 11.03
N ASP A 48 -17.50 -15.20 9.89
CA ASP A 48 -16.89 -15.38 8.57
C ASP A 48 -15.98 -14.18 8.25
N LEU A 49 -14.79 -14.17 8.85
CA LEU A 49 -13.79 -13.12 8.64
C LEU A 49 -12.95 -13.46 7.39
N PRO A 50 -12.85 -12.54 6.41
CA PRO A 50 -11.98 -12.76 5.27
C PRO A 50 -10.52 -12.83 5.72
N PRO A 51 -9.66 -13.63 5.05
CA PRO A 51 -8.27 -13.75 5.45
C PRO A 51 -7.57 -12.38 5.33
N LYS A 52 -6.77 -12.06 6.35
CA LYS A 52 -5.88 -10.89 6.32
C LYS A 52 -4.91 -11.06 5.14
N ILE A 53 -4.74 -9.99 4.36
CA ILE A 53 -3.71 -9.96 3.33
C ILE A 53 -2.37 -9.93 4.07
N GLU A 54 -1.65 -11.05 4.06
CA GLU A 54 -0.31 -11.10 4.65
C GLU A 54 0.68 -10.37 3.74
N PRO A 55 1.55 -9.52 4.31
CA PRO A 55 2.55 -8.79 3.53
C PRO A 55 3.53 -9.79 2.92
N TYR A 56 3.54 -9.89 1.60
CA TYR A 56 4.56 -10.66 0.91
C TYR A 56 5.88 -9.89 0.96
N ASN A 57 6.71 -10.24 1.95
CA ASN A 57 8.16 -9.96 1.94
C ASN A 57 8.54 -8.47 2.14
N PHE A 58 8.28 -7.94 3.35
CA PHE A 58 8.63 -6.57 3.80
C PHE A 58 8.08 -5.39 2.98
N ASN A 59 7.35 -5.67 1.91
CA ASN A 59 6.58 -4.68 1.18
C ASN A 59 5.10 -5.01 1.41
N LEU A 60 4.37 -4.04 1.92
CA LEU A 60 2.91 -4.07 1.94
C LEU A 60 2.47 -3.91 0.48
N LEU A 61 2.44 -5.00 -0.29
CA LEU A 61 1.84 -5.09 -1.61
C LEU A 61 0.42 -5.65 -1.46
#